data_AF-A0ABD2EI48-F1
#
_entry.id   AF-A0ABD2EI48-F1
#
_cell.length_a   1.000
_cell.length_b   1.000
_cell.length_c   1.000
_cell.angle_alpha   90.00
_cell.angle_beta   90.00
_cell.angle_gamma   90.00
#
_symmetry.space_group_name_H-M   'P 1'
#
loop_
_entity.id
_entity.type
_entity.pdbx_description
1 polymer ?
#
loop_
_entity_poly.entity_id
_entity_poly.type
_entity_poly.pdbx_seq_one_letter_code
_entity_poly.pdbx_strand_id
1 'polypeptide(L)'
;MAVPPTYADLGKSARDVFTKGYGFGLIKLDLKTKSENGLEFTSSGSANTETTKVTGSLETKYRWTEYGLTFTEKWNTDNTLGTEITVEDQLAHGLKLTFDSSFSPNTGNDGTEFGGSIYQKVNKKLETAVNLAWTAGNSNTRFGIAAKYQIDPDACFSAKVNNSSLIGLGYTQTLKPGIKLTLSALLDGKNVNAGGHKLGLGLEFQA
;
A
#
# COMPACT_ATOMS: atom_id res chain seq x y z
N MET A 1 -24.37 -3.82 12.94
CA MET A 1 -23.40 -4.92 12.71
C MET A 1 -22.49 -4.48 11.58
N ALA A 2 -21.17 -4.62 11.71
CA ALA A 2 -20.24 -4.12 10.68
C ALA A 2 -20.37 -4.96 9.39
N VAL A 3 -20.32 -4.28 8.24
CA VAL A 3 -20.27 -4.89 6.91
C VAL A 3 -19.08 -5.84 6.83
N PRO A 4 -19.26 -7.11 6.41
CA PRO A 4 -18.12 -8.00 6.22
C PRO A 4 -17.19 -7.46 5.13
N PRO A 5 -15.86 -7.62 5.27
CA PRO A 5 -14.91 -7.16 4.27
C PRO A 5 -15.10 -7.91 2.95
N THR A 6 -14.79 -7.23 1.84
CA THR A 6 -14.71 -7.88 0.52
C THR A 6 -13.54 -8.87 0.51
N TYR A 7 -13.53 -9.81 -0.45
CA TYR A 7 -12.40 -10.73 -0.61
C TYR A 7 -11.06 -9.97 -0.78
N ALA A 8 -11.07 -8.86 -1.52
CA ALA A 8 -9.88 -8.02 -1.73
C ALA A 8 -9.42 -7.28 -0.45
N ASP A 9 -10.33 -7.06 0.50
CA ASP A 9 -10.03 -6.45 1.79
C ASP A 9 -9.67 -7.47 2.88
N LEU A 10 -9.84 -8.78 2.63
CA LEU A 10 -9.39 -9.82 3.56
C LEU A 10 -7.87 -9.72 3.77
N GLY A 11 -7.46 -9.62 5.04
CA GLY A 11 -6.04 -9.47 5.39
C GLY A 11 -5.45 -8.09 5.06
N LYS A 12 -6.25 -7.10 4.65
CA LYS A 12 -5.77 -5.75 4.32
C LYS A 12 -4.97 -5.11 5.44
N SER A 13 -5.43 -5.24 6.70
CA SER A 13 -4.69 -4.71 7.85
C SER A 13 -3.32 -5.36 8.00
N ALA A 14 -3.20 -6.68 7.79
CA ALA A 14 -1.90 -7.35 7.78
C ALA A 14 -1.03 -6.83 6.63
N ARG A 15 -1.58 -6.79 5.41
CA ARG A 15 -0.89 -6.31 4.21
C ARG A 15 -0.39 -4.88 4.39
N ASP A 16 -1.20 -4.01 4.97
CA ASP A 16 -0.87 -2.60 5.23
C ASP A 16 0.35 -2.45 6.15
N VAL A 17 0.54 -3.34 7.13
CA VAL A 17 1.75 -3.36 7.97
C VAL A 17 3.00 -3.72 7.16
N PHE A 18 2.87 -4.54 6.12
CA PHE A 18 3.98 -4.91 5.23
C PHE A 18 4.27 -3.87 4.12
N THR A 19 3.29 -3.06 3.73
CA THR A 19 3.37 -2.19 2.55
C THR A 19 3.52 -0.71 2.89
N LYS A 20 2.78 -0.19 3.87
CA LYS A 20 2.78 1.24 4.20
C LYS A 20 4.07 1.64 4.94
N GLY A 21 4.62 2.80 4.59
CA GLY A 21 5.88 3.31 5.16
C GLY A 21 7.14 2.78 4.48
N TYR A 22 7.00 2.12 3.32
CA TYR A 22 8.11 1.61 2.53
C TYR A 22 8.03 2.13 1.09
N GLY A 23 9.17 2.59 0.55
CA GLY A 23 9.32 3.07 -0.83
C GLY A 23 10.69 2.73 -1.40
N PHE A 24 11.13 1.48 -1.21
CA PHE A 24 12.50 1.06 -1.49
C PHE A 24 12.92 1.30 -2.95
N GLY A 25 14.06 1.95 -3.15
CA GLY A 25 14.60 2.22 -4.49
C GLY A 25 13.86 3.31 -5.26
N LEU A 26 12.96 4.05 -4.58
CA LEU A 26 12.14 5.10 -5.19
C LEU A 26 12.31 6.41 -4.45
N ILE A 27 12.41 7.50 -5.21
CA ILE A 27 12.10 8.85 -4.73
C ILE A 27 10.68 9.14 -5.15
N LYS A 28 9.75 9.19 -4.19
CA LYS A 28 8.32 9.35 -4.41
C LYS A 28 7.84 10.70 -3.90
N LEU A 29 7.06 11.39 -4.71
CA LEU A 29 6.35 12.61 -4.38
C LEU A 29 4.86 12.35 -4.56
N ASP A 30 4.09 12.46 -3.48
CA ASP A 30 2.63 12.36 -3.48
C ASP A 30 2.04 13.73 -3.13
N LEU A 31 1.14 14.23 -3.96
CA LEU A 31 0.34 15.43 -3.74
C LEU A 31 -1.13 15.04 -3.67
N LYS A 32 -1.72 15.17 -2.49
CA LYS A 32 -3.13 14.90 -2.21
C LYS A 32 -3.85 16.21 -2.01
N THR A 33 -4.92 16.42 -2.75
CA THR A 33 -5.77 17.61 -2.64
C THR A 33 -7.21 17.17 -2.42
N LYS A 34 -7.85 17.73 -1.39
CA LYS A 34 -9.28 17.48 -1.16
C LYS A 34 -10.09 18.76 -1.41
N SER A 35 -11.00 18.68 -2.37
CA SER A 35 -11.96 19.74 -2.67
C SER A 35 -13.19 19.63 -1.77
N GLU A 36 -13.85 20.76 -1.51
CA GLU A 36 -15.10 20.84 -0.74
C GLU A 36 -16.24 20.06 -1.40
N ASN A 37 -16.22 19.92 -2.73
CA ASN A 37 -17.25 19.21 -3.50
C ASN A 37 -17.10 17.67 -3.46
N GLY A 38 -16.23 17.12 -2.59
CA GLY A 38 -16.02 15.67 -2.48
C GLY A 38 -15.08 15.07 -3.53
N LEU A 39 -14.44 15.91 -4.35
CA LEU A 39 -13.35 15.54 -5.26
C LEU A 39 -12.03 15.44 -4.49
N GLU A 40 -11.39 14.29 -4.53
CA GLU A 40 -10.07 13.99 -3.99
C GLU A 40 -9.14 13.70 -5.18
N PHE A 41 -8.08 14.50 -5.35
CA PHE A 41 -7.05 14.26 -6.36
C PHE A 41 -5.78 13.80 -5.65
N THR A 42 -5.18 12.72 -6.15
CA THR A 42 -3.85 12.27 -5.73
C THR A 42 -2.95 12.19 -6.96
N SER A 43 -2.06 13.16 -7.11
CA SER A 43 -1.02 13.14 -8.13
C SER A 43 0.25 12.55 -7.50
N SER A 44 0.85 11.56 -8.15
CA SER A 44 2.11 11.00 -7.69
C SER A 44 3.16 10.97 -8.79
N GLY A 45 4.40 11.27 -8.41
CA GLY A 45 5.58 11.08 -9.23
C GLY A 45 6.56 10.18 -8.50
N SER A 46 7.10 9.17 -9.17
CA SER A 46 8.14 8.32 -8.60
C SER A 46 9.31 8.15 -9.56
N ALA A 47 10.52 8.39 -9.06
CA ALA A 47 11.75 8.15 -9.77
C ALA A 47 12.44 6.92 -9.19
N ASN A 48 12.77 5.95 -10.04
CA ASN A 48 13.52 4.77 -9.65
C ASN A 48 15.01 5.10 -9.58
N THR A 49 15.63 4.88 -8.42
CA THR A 49 17.03 5.23 -8.16
C THR A 49 18.03 4.28 -8.84
N GLU A 50 17.58 3.09 -9.24
CA GLU A 50 18.41 2.11 -9.95
C GLU A 50 18.32 2.29 -11.47
N THR A 51 17.12 2.46 -12.00
CA THR A 51 16.88 2.47 -13.46
C THR A 51 16.74 3.87 -14.05
N THR A 52 16.82 4.92 -13.23
CA THR A 52 16.57 6.34 -13.57
C THR A 52 15.23 6.63 -14.25
N LYS A 53 14.32 5.64 -14.27
CA LYS A 53 12.99 5.77 -14.87
C LYS A 53 12.10 6.60 -13.95
N VAL A 54 11.41 7.56 -14.54
CA VAL A 54 10.38 8.34 -13.86
C VAL A 54 9.01 7.86 -14.32
N THR A 55 8.11 7.68 -13.37
CA THR A 55 6.71 7.32 -13.61
C THR A 55 5.81 8.30 -12.87
N GLY A 56 4.68 8.61 -13.48
CA GLY A 56 3.63 9.43 -12.88
C GLY A 56 2.33 8.66 -12.78
N SER A 57 1.53 8.98 -11.78
CA SER A 57 0.14 8.57 -11.72
C SER A 57 -0.74 9.73 -11.28
N LEU A 58 -1.99 9.70 -11.74
CA LEU A 58 -3.05 10.59 -11.31
C LEU A 58 -4.24 9.73 -10.90
N GLU A 59 -4.62 9.82 -9.63
CA GLU A 59 -5.83 9.22 -9.10
C GLU A 59 -6.85 10.34 -8.82
N THR A 60 -8.03 10.23 -9.42
CA THR A 60 -9.16 11.11 -9.17
C THR A 60 -10.24 10.29 -8.48
N LYS A 61 -10.63 10.70 -7.29
CA LYS A 61 -11.67 10.05 -6.52
C LYS A 61 -12.80 11.04 -6.27
N TYR A 62 -14.01 10.68 -6.67
CA TYR A 62 -15.18 11.50 -6.51
C TYR A 62 -16.21 10.79 -5.66
N ARG A 63 -16.58 11.40 -4.52
CA ARG A 63 -17.54 10.84 -3.58
C ARG A 63 -18.87 11.57 -3.67
N TRP A 64 -19.90 10.85 -4.10
CA TRP A 64 -21.31 11.24 -4.05
C TRP A 64 -21.94 10.62 -2.80
N THR A 65 -21.67 11.25 -1.65
CA THR A 65 -22.10 10.74 -0.35
C THR A 65 -23.62 10.68 -0.19
N GLU A 66 -24.37 11.57 -0.85
CA GLU A 66 -25.85 11.53 -0.86
C GLU A 66 -26.41 10.24 -1.44
N TYR A 67 -25.67 9.61 -2.35
CA TYR A 67 -26.08 8.38 -3.02
C TYR A 67 -25.19 7.18 -2.66
N GLY A 68 -24.34 7.28 -1.65
CA GLY A 68 -23.39 6.20 -1.31
C GLY A 68 -22.46 5.81 -2.47
N LEU A 69 -22.27 6.70 -3.45
CA LEU A 69 -21.52 6.43 -4.67
C LEU A 69 -20.09 6.98 -4.56
N THR A 70 -19.10 6.20 -4.99
CA THR A 70 -17.72 6.63 -5.10
C THR A 70 -17.16 6.20 -6.46
N PHE A 71 -16.78 7.18 -7.27
CA PHE A 71 -16.08 6.98 -8.53
C PHE A 71 -14.57 7.17 -8.30
N THR A 72 -13.73 6.29 -8.83
CA THR A 72 -12.27 6.38 -8.70
C THR A 72 -11.64 6.06 -10.05
N GLU A 73 -10.93 7.01 -10.64
CA GLU A 73 -10.16 6.83 -11.85
C GLU A 73 -8.67 6.91 -11.54
N LYS A 74 -7.90 5.95 -12.06
CA LYS A 74 -6.45 5.89 -11.95
C LYS A 74 -5.85 5.89 -13.34
N TRP A 75 -5.05 6.92 -13.62
CA TRP A 75 -4.26 7.06 -14.84
C TRP A 75 -2.79 6.95 -14.50
N ASN A 76 -2.06 6.12 -15.25
CA ASN A 76 -0.62 5.97 -15.11
C ASN A 76 0.10 6.36 -16.41
N THR A 77 1.37 6.77 -16.30
CA THR A 77 2.21 7.09 -17.47
C THR A 77 2.55 5.90 -18.36
N ASP A 78 2.22 4.68 -17.95
CA ASP A 78 2.35 3.46 -18.76
C ASP A 78 1.09 3.13 -19.58
N ASN A 79 0.18 4.11 -19.72
CA ASN A 79 -1.11 3.99 -20.40
C ASN A 79 -2.09 2.99 -19.75
N THR A 80 -1.86 2.62 -18.50
CA THR A 80 -2.86 1.85 -17.73
C THR A 80 -3.96 2.77 -17.23
N LEU A 81 -5.20 2.44 -17.56
CA LEU A 81 -6.40 3.08 -17.05
C LEU A 81 -7.17 2.11 -16.17
N GLY A 82 -7.43 2.51 -14.93
CA GLY A 82 -8.33 1.82 -14.02
C GLY A 82 -9.52 2.70 -13.67
N THR A 83 -10.73 2.17 -13.81
CA THR A 83 -11.96 2.82 -13.37
C THR A 83 -12.66 1.93 -12.35
N GLU A 84 -12.90 2.46 -11.17
CA GLU A 84 -13.57 1.79 -10.06
C GLU A 84 -14.81 2.59 -9.66
N ILE A 85 -15.97 1.93 -9.64
CA ILE A 85 -17.26 2.51 -9.21
C ILE A 85 -17.74 1.70 -8.01
N THR A 86 -17.85 2.34 -6.86
CA THR A 86 -18.34 1.73 -5.63
C THR A 86 -19.69 2.32 -5.25
N VAL A 87 -20.65 1.45 -4.93
CA VAL A 87 -21.98 1.78 -4.40
C VAL A 87 -22.11 1.14 -3.02
N GLU A 88 -22.32 1.94 -1.99
CA GLU A 88 -22.48 1.50 -0.61
C GLU A 88 -23.89 1.82 -0.10
N ASP A 89 -24.49 0.88 0.64
CA ASP A 89 -25.71 1.05 1.43
C ASP A 89 -27.00 1.44 0.68
N GLN A 90 -27.02 1.38 -0.66
CA GLN A 90 -28.18 1.80 -1.45
C GLN A 90 -29.29 0.76 -1.62
N LEU A 91 -28.93 -0.53 -1.74
CA LEU A 91 -29.92 -1.61 -1.90
C LEU A 91 -30.27 -2.27 -0.55
N ALA A 92 -29.29 -2.37 0.34
CA ALA A 92 -29.47 -2.89 1.69
C ALA A 92 -28.38 -2.31 2.60
N HIS A 93 -28.73 -2.10 3.88
CA HIS A 93 -27.75 -1.71 4.89
C HIS A 93 -26.62 -2.74 4.97
N GLY A 94 -25.41 -2.26 4.76
CA GLY A 94 -24.20 -3.03 4.75
C GLY A 94 -23.87 -3.73 3.44
N LEU A 95 -24.58 -3.42 2.34
CA LEU A 95 -24.19 -3.91 1.02
C LEU A 95 -23.20 -2.94 0.38
N LYS A 96 -22.05 -3.48 -0.04
CA LYS A 96 -21.06 -2.77 -0.86
C LYS A 96 -20.92 -3.48 -2.20
N LEU A 97 -21.21 -2.77 -3.28
CA LEU A 97 -21.00 -3.23 -4.65
C LEU A 97 -19.87 -2.42 -5.26
N THR A 98 -18.81 -3.08 -5.71
CA THR A 98 -17.70 -2.43 -6.41
C THR A 98 -17.59 -3.02 -7.82
N PHE A 99 -17.73 -2.17 -8.82
CA PHE A 99 -17.43 -2.46 -10.21
C PHE A 99 -16.02 -1.94 -10.51
N ASP A 100 -15.08 -2.85 -10.66
CA ASP A 100 -13.70 -2.53 -11.04
C ASP A 100 -13.48 -2.94 -12.50
N SER A 101 -12.97 -2.02 -13.30
CA SER A 101 -12.52 -2.27 -14.66
C SER A 101 -11.07 -1.82 -14.77
N SER A 102 -10.15 -2.79 -14.67
CA SER A 102 -8.73 -2.61 -14.93
C SER A 102 -8.36 -3.36 -16.21
N PHE A 103 -7.82 -2.64 -17.20
CA PHE A 103 -7.30 -3.25 -18.42
C PHE A 103 -5.78 -3.39 -18.29
N SER A 104 -5.32 -4.62 -18.05
CA SER A 104 -3.89 -4.97 -18.00
C SER A 104 -3.64 -6.17 -18.93
N PRO A 105 -2.86 -6.02 -20.02
CA PRO A 105 -2.48 -7.15 -20.86
C PRO A 105 -1.42 -7.97 -20.12
N ASN A 106 -1.73 -9.23 -19.85
CA ASN A 106 -0.90 -10.27 -19.22
C ASN A 106 -0.91 -10.31 -17.69
N THR A 107 -1.80 -11.13 -17.12
CA THR A 107 -1.46 -12.19 -16.13
C THR A 107 -2.76 -12.91 -15.74
N GLY A 108 -2.90 -14.17 -16.13
CA GLY A 108 -3.92 -15.07 -15.58
C GLY A 108 -3.45 -15.62 -14.23
N ASN A 109 -4.37 -15.83 -13.31
CA ASN A 109 -4.10 -16.52 -12.04
C ASN A 109 -4.45 -18.01 -12.21
N ASP A 110 -3.45 -18.88 -12.16
CA ASP A 110 -3.62 -20.33 -12.40
C ASP A 110 -4.10 -21.10 -11.14
N GLY A 111 -4.41 -20.40 -10.04
CA GLY A 111 -5.00 -21.01 -8.83
C GLY A 111 -4.03 -21.85 -7.99
N THR A 112 -2.72 -21.73 -8.22
CA THR A 112 -1.67 -22.55 -7.57
C THR A 112 -0.97 -21.84 -6.40
N GLU A 113 -1.27 -20.57 -6.16
CA GLU A 113 -0.70 -19.77 -5.06
C GLU A 113 -1.58 -19.78 -3.83
N PHE A 114 -0.99 -20.11 -2.69
CA PHE A 114 -1.63 -20.12 -1.39
C PHE A 114 -0.97 -19.06 -0.51
N GLY A 115 -1.79 -18.26 0.17
CA GLY A 115 -1.33 -17.17 1.03
C GLY A 115 -2.23 -17.03 2.25
N GLY A 116 -1.62 -16.76 3.40
CA GLY A 116 -2.29 -16.53 4.66
C GLY A 116 -1.58 -15.43 5.44
N SER A 117 -2.36 -14.56 6.09
CA SER A 117 -1.79 -13.49 6.91
C SER A 117 -2.46 -13.43 8.28
N ILE A 118 -1.66 -13.06 9.28
CA ILE A 118 -2.10 -12.84 10.65
C ILE A 118 -1.85 -11.36 10.93
N TYR A 119 -2.89 -10.65 11.35
CA TYR A 119 -2.78 -9.29 11.86
C TYR A 119 -3.03 -9.28 13.36
N GLN A 120 -2.19 -8.57 14.10
CA GLN A 120 -2.37 -8.39 15.53
C GLN A 120 -2.05 -6.96 15.93
N LYS A 121 -3.03 -6.30 16.55
CA LYS A 121 -2.84 -5.01 17.22
C LYS A 121 -2.47 -5.27 18.67
N VAL A 122 -1.16 -5.25 18.97
CA VAL A 122 -0.63 -5.60 20.29
C VAL A 122 -1.00 -4.55 21.34
N ASN A 123 -0.94 -3.27 20.97
CA ASN A 123 -1.41 -2.17 21.80
C ASN A 123 -1.80 -0.95 20.92
N LYS A 124 -2.09 0.20 21.54
CA LYS A 124 -2.48 1.42 20.81
C LYS A 124 -1.39 1.94 19.85
N LYS A 125 -0.12 1.64 20.11
CA LYS A 125 1.06 2.10 19.36
C LYS A 125 1.70 1.02 18.48
N LEU A 126 1.52 -0.26 18.80
CA LEU A 126 2.20 -1.36 18.14
C LEU A 126 1.21 -2.26 17.40
N GLU A 127 1.43 -2.39 16.10
CA GLU A 127 0.73 -3.31 15.21
C GLU A 127 1.75 -4.26 14.58
N THR A 128 1.43 -5.55 14.54
CA THR A 128 2.31 -6.59 14.01
C THR A 128 1.54 -7.45 13.02
N ALA A 129 2.25 -7.96 12.01
CA ALA A 129 1.68 -8.86 11.03
C ALA A 129 2.65 -9.96 10.66
N VAL A 130 2.12 -11.14 10.37
CA VAL A 130 2.85 -12.27 9.80
C VAL A 130 2.19 -12.61 8.48
N ASN A 131 3.00 -12.87 7.45
CA ASN A 131 2.52 -13.36 6.17
C ASN A 131 3.20 -14.69 5.86
N LEU A 132 2.44 -15.62 5.31
CA LEU A 132 2.85 -16.96 4.89
C LEU A 132 2.33 -17.19 3.49
N ALA A 133 3.18 -17.63 2.58
CA ALA A 133 2.77 -17.98 1.22
C ALA A 133 3.57 -19.17 0.70
N TRP A 134 2.92 -20.04 -0.08
CA TRP A 134 3.57 -21.13 -0.79
C TRP A 134 2.87 -21.37 -2.14
N THR A 135 3.55 -22.06 -3.04
CA THR A 135 3.02 -22.43 -4.35
C THR A 135 2.90 -23.94 -4.41
N ALA A 136 1.76 -24.47 -4.86
CA ALA A 136 1.60 -25.91 -5.06
C ALA A 136 2.67 -26.45 -6.01
N GLY A 137 3.30 -27.57 -5.64
CA GLY A 137 4.42 -28.15 -6.39
C GLY A 137 5.80 -27.55 -6.05
N ASN A 138 5.89 -26.58 -5.15
CA ASN A 138 7.15 -26.03 -4.64
C ASN A 138 7.25 -26.25 -3.12
N SER A 139 8.37 -26.79 -2.65
CA SER A 139 8.64 -27.00 -1.22
C SER A 139 9.05 -25.73 -0.49
N ASN A 140 9.39 -24.65 -1.22
CA ASN A 140 9.76 -23.38 -0.62
C ASN A 140 8.53 -22.66 -0.08
N THR A 141 8.57 -22.36 1.22
CA THR A 141 7.62 -21.45 1.87
C THR A 141 8.22 -20.07 1.93
N ARG A 142 7.44 -19.03 1.65
CA ARG A 142 7.79 -17.63 1.86
C ARG A 142 7.09 -17.15 3.12
N PHE A 143 7.84 -16.63 4.07
CA PHE A 143 7.25 -16.02 5.25
C PHE A 143 7.90 -14.69 5.57
N GLY A 144 7.11 -13.80 6.15
CA GLY A 144 7.56 -12.49 6.59
C GLY A 144 6.91 -12.11 7.91
N ILE A 145 7.63 -11.30 8.68
CA ILE A 145 7.17 -10.70 9.92
C ILE A 145 7.35 -9.20 9.76
N ALA A 146 6.32 -8.43 10.08
CA ALA A 146 6.37 -6.97 10.06
C ALA A 146 5.79 -6.39 11.34
N ALA A 147 6.34 -5.25 11.72
CA ALA A 147 5.89 -4.47 12.87
C ALA A 147 5.84 -2.99 12.46
N LYS A 148 4.77 -2.34 12.87
CA LYS A 148 4.57 -0.90 12.76
C LYS A 148 4.41 -0.35 14.17
N TYR A 149 5.29 0.57 14.53
CA TYR A 149 5.36 1.18 15.84
C TYR A 149 5.17 2.70 15.72
N GLN A 150 4.06 3.18 16.26
CA GLN A 150 3.79 4.60 16.40
C GLN A 150 4.55 5.13 17.62
N ILE A 151 5.62 5.87 17.40
CA ILE A 151 6.46 6.44 18.46
C ILE A 151 5.66 7.52 19.19
N ASP A 152 5.14 8.46 18.40
CA ASP A 152 4.30 9.58 18.81
C ASP A 152 3.25 9.89 17.70
N PRO A 153 2.36 10.88 17.86
CA PRO A 153 1.35 11.20 16.85
C PRO A 153 1.91 11.57 15.46
N ASP A 154 3.14 12.08 15.39
CA ASP A 154 3.77 12.60 14.18
C ASP A 154 4.84 11.66 13.61
N ALA A 155 5.35 10.70 14.39
CA ALA A 155 6.42 9.78 14.02
C ALA A 155 6.01 8.30 14.10
N CYS A 156 6.33 7.55 13.06
CA CYS A 156 6.08 6.12 12.95
C CYS A 156 7.30 5.39 12.42
N PHE A 157 7.65 4.28 13.06
CA PHE A 157 8.69 3.37 12.61
C PHE A 157 8.08 2.06 12.13
N SER A 158 8.55 1.55 11.01
CA SER A 158 8.10 0.29 10.41
C SER A 158 9.30 -0.60 10.15
N ALA A 159 9.26 -1.85 10.60
CA ALA A 159 10.30 -2.84 10.35
C ALA A 159 9.67 -4.14 9.82
N LYS A 160 10.31 -4.77 8.85
CA LYS A 160 9.90 -6.08 8.35
C LYS A 160 11.09 -6.95 8.01
N VAL A 161 10.94 -8.25 8.18
CA VAL A 161 11.93 -9.26 7.80
C VAL A 161 11.24 -10.36 7.03
N ASN A 162 11.96 -11.04 6.14
CA ASN A 162 11.46 -12.25 5.50
C ASN A 162 12.50 -13.37 5.52
N ASN A 163 12.08 -14.56 5.11
CA ASN A 163 12.93 -15.75 5.07
C ASN A 163 13.92 -15.80 3.89
N SER A 164 13.94 -14.76 3.05
CA SER A 164 15.03 -14.50 2.09
C SER A 164 16.15 -13.66 2.71
N SER A 165 16.10 -13.42 4.03
CA SER A 165 17.02 -12.55 4.78
C SER A 165 16.94 -11.08 4.37
N LEU A 166 15.83 -10.61 3.79
CA LEU A 166 15.64 -9.19 3.50
C LEU A 166 15.09 -8.48 4.73
N ILE A 167 15.72 -7.39 5.11
CA ILE A 167 15.32 -6.53 6.23
C ILE A 167 14.87 -5.19 5.67
N GLY A 168 13.59 -4.86 5.84
CA GLY A 168 13.01 -3.59 5.45
C GLY A 168 12.84 -2.68 6.66
N LEU A 169 13.43 -1.49 6.60
CA LEU A 169 13.27 -0.42 7.59
C LEU A 169 12.53 0.75 6.95
N GLY A 170 11.65 1.39 7.70
CA GLY A 170 10.87 2.54 7.29
C GLY A 170 10.70 3.49 8.47
N TYR A 171 10.90 4.77 8.23
CA TYR A 171 10.66 5.83 9.21
C TYR A 171 9.83 6.92 8.55
N THR A 172 8.66 7.20 9.09
CA THR A 172 7.77 8.26 8.62
C THR A 172 7.67 9.33 9.69
N GLN A 173 7.94 10.58 9.31
CA GLN A 173 7.85 11.77 10.14
C GLN A 173 6.90 12.77 9.50
N THR A 174 5.95 13.27 10.28
CA THR A 174 5.16 14.44 9.93
C THR A 174 6.00 15.67 10.28
N LEU A 175 6.38 16.44 9.26
CA LEU A 175 7.24 17.61 9.40
C LEU A 175 6.43 18.86 9.75
N LYS A 176 5.25 18.97 9.15
CA LYS A 176 4.23 19.98 9.40
C LYS A 176 2.86 19.37 9.16
N PRO A 177 1.77 19.98 9.66
CA PRO A 177 0.42 19.58 9.26
C PRO A 177 0.33 19.50 7.72
N GLY A 178 -0.05 18.33 7.21
CA GLY A 178 -0.13 18.06 5.78
C GLY A 178 1.18 17.68 5.09
N ILE A 179 2.34 17.64 5.76
CA ILE A 179 3.61 17.24 5.14
C ILE A 179 4.21 16.04 5.88
N LYS A 180 4.34 14.92 5.18
CA LYS A 180 4.99 13.70 5.71
C LYS A 180 6.21 13.34 4.89
N LEU A 181 7.32 13.11 5.58
CA LEU A 181 8.55 12.55 5.04
C LEU A 181 8.63 11.08 5.43
N THR A 182 8.92 10.21 4.48
CA THR A 182 9.20 8.79 4.71
C THR A 182 10.59 8.45 4.19
N LEU A 183 11.42 7.87 5.04
CA LEU A 183 12.71 7.28 4.68
C LEU A 183 12.56 5.76 4.78
N SER A 184 13.09 5.03 3.81
CA SER A 184 13.04 3.57 3.83
C SER A 184 14.33 2.95 3.31
N ALA A 185 14.70 1.81 3.87
CA ALA A 185 15.90 1.07 3.50
C ALA A 185 15.57 -0.42 3.44
N LEU A 186 15.96 -1.08 2.35
CA LEU A 186 15.91 -2.54 2.21
C LEU A 186 17.34 -3.07 2.21
N LEU A 187 17.67 -3.84 3.24
CA LEU A 187 18.97 -4.46 3.41
C LEU A 187 18.90 -5.94 3.06
N ASP A 188 19.88 -6.40 2.30
CA ASP A 188 20.09 -7.84 2.05
C ASP A 188 20.96 -8.40 3.17
N GLY A 189 20.34 -9.16 4.07
CA GLY A 189 21.00 -9.80 5.21
C GLY A 189 22.04 -10.85 4.81
N LYS A 190 22.00 -11.39 3.58
CA LYS A 190 23.04 -12.30 3.08
C LYS A 190 24.29 -11.55 2.62
N ASN A 191 24.13 -10.29 2.20
CA ASN A 191 25.16 -9.50 1.54
C ASN A 191 25.36 -8.11 2.18
N VAL A 192 25.20 -8.01 3.51
CA VAL A 192 25.29 -6.72 4.23
C VAL A 192 26.63 -6.00 3.97
N ASN A 193 27.72 -6.75 3.85
CA ASN A 193 29.05 -6.20 3.60
C ASN A 193 29.34 -5.89 2.12
N ALA A 194 28.52 -6.40 1.20
CA ALA A 194 28.75 -6.34 -0.24
C ALA A 194 27.81 -5.35 -0.98
N GLY A 195 26.87 -4.73 -0.26
CA GLY A 195 25.98 -3.69 -0.80
C GLY A 195 24.67 -4.24 -1.38
N GLY A 196 24.14 -3.55 -2.41
CA GLY A 196 22.84 -3.89 -3.02
C GLY A 196 21.62 -3.45 -2.19
N HIS A 197 21.83 -2.58 -1.20
CA HIS A 197 20.75 -2.06 -0.37
C HIS A 197 19.96 -0.98 -1.11
N LYS A 198 18.64 -1.06 -1.04
CA LYS A 198 17.77 -0.09 -1.69
C LYS A 198 17.38 0.98 -0.69
N LEU A 199 17.64 2.24 -1.03
CA LEU A 199 17.17 3.39 -0.26
C LEU A 199 15.98 4.01 -0.96
N GLY A 200 15.05 4.52 -0.16
CA GLY A 200 13.81 5.12 -0.63
C GLY A 200 13.47 6.37 0.16
N LEU A 201 12.95 7.37 -0.54
CA LEU A 201 12.49 8.63 0.04
C LEU A 201 11.08 8.91 -0.48
N GLY A 202 10.16 9.20 0.41
CA GLY A 202 8.80 9.59 0.10
C GLY A 202 8.47 10.95 0.71
N LEU A 203 7.91 11.86 -0.06
CA LEU A 203 7.29 13.08 0.46
C LEU A 203 5.82 13.07 0.08
N GLU A 204 4.96 13.15 1.08
CA GLU A 204 3.52 13.29 0.91
C GLU A 204 3.10 14.68 1.37
N PHE A 205 2.47 15.43 0.47
CA PHE A 205 1.83 16.70 0.71
C PHE A 205 0.33 16.50 0.67
N GLN A 206 -0.37 16.99 1.69
CA GLN A 206 -1.81 16.96 1.82
C GLN A 206 -2.29 18.40 2.00
N ALA A 207 -3.08 18.84 1.02
CA ALA A 207 -3.75 20.15 0.99
C ALA A 207 -5.27 19.98 1.16
#